data_AF-A0A9N9T581-F1
#
_entry.id   AF-A0A9N9T581-F1
#
_cell.length_a   1.000
_cell.length_b   1.000
_cell.length_c   1.000
_cell.angle_alpha   90.00
_cell.angle_beta   90.00
_cell.angle_gamma   90.00
#
_symmetry.space_group_name_H-M   'P 1'
#
loop_
_entity.id
_entity.type
_entity.pdbx_description
1 polymer ?
#
loop_
_entity_poly.entity_id
_entity_poly.type
_entity_poly.pdbx_seq_one_letter_code
_entity_poly.pdbx_strand_id
1 'polypeptide(L)' 'MKFTIAFLVLALAFCAYAQEEQAPLSPEQVVDLVKEKNPNLACINLECRLSCRNQGYKSGYCAAGISCTCVGPLAA' A
#
# COMPACT_ATOMS: atom_id res chain seq x y z
N MET A 1 -25.68 -44.66 1.22
CA MET A 1 -24.74 -43.85 0.41
C MET A 1 -25.30 -42.43 0.26
N LYS A 2 -25.33 -41.63 1.33
CA LYS A 2 -25.93 -40.27 1.33
C LYS A 2 -25.11 -39.23 2.12
N PHE A 3 -23.98 -39.63 2.70
CA PHE A 3 -23.16 -38.80 3.61
C PHE A 3 -21.91 -38.19 2.95
N THR A 4 -21.54 -38.61 1.73
CA THR A 4 -20.33 -38.15 1.04
C THR A 4 -20.44 -36.75 0.46
N ILE A 5 -21.67 -36.27 0.17
CA ILE A 5 -21.89 -34.95 -0.43
C ILE A 5 -21.79 -33.84 0.63
N ALA A 6 -22.24 -34.11 1.86
CA ALA A 6 -22.21 -33.13 2.95
C ALA A 6 -20.77 -32.76 3.38
N PHE A 7 -19.86 -33.73 3.41
CA PHE A 7 -18.45 -33.49 3.71
C PHE A 7 -17.73 -32.70 2.61
N LEU A 8 -18.10 -32.91 1.34
CA LEU A 8 -17.52 -32.21 0.19
C LEU A 8 -17.92 -30.72 0.17
N VAL A 9 -19.16 -30.39 0.57
CA VAL A 9 -19.63 -29.01 0.68
C VAL A 9 -18.95 -28.27 1.85
N LEU A 10 -18.75 -28.93 3.01
CA LEU A 10 -18.03 -28.33 4.14
C LEU A 10 -16.56 -28.04 3.82
N ALA A 11 -15.90 -28.91 3.06
CA ALA A 11 -14.50 -28.71 2.66
C ALA A 11 -14.34 -27.51 1.71
N LEU A 12 -15.28 -27.30 0.79
CA LEU A 12 -15.26 -26.14 -0.13
C LEU A 12 -15.59 -24.82 0.57
N ALA A 13 -16.43 -24.85 1.62
CA ALA A 13 -16.71 -23.67 2.44
C ALA A 13 -15.47 -23.19 3.22
N PHE A 14 -14.62 -24.12 3.67
CA PHE A 14 -13.34 -23.79 4.31
C PHE A 14 -12.34 -23.14 3.34
N CYS A 15 -12.34 -23.53 2.06
CA CYS A 15 -11.48 -22.89 1.06
C CYS A 15 -11.90 -21.46 0.70
N ALA A 16 -13.20 -21.15 0.75
CA ALA A 16 -13.69 -19.79 0.47
C ALA A 16 -13.42 -18.78 1.60
N TYR A 17 -13.29 -19.26 2.84
CA TYR A 17 -12.94 -18.44 4.00
C TYR A 17 -11.44 -18.09 4.08
N ALA A 18 -10.59 -18.82 3.38
CA ALA A 18 -9.15 -18.56 3.29
C ALA A 18 -8.79 -17.51 2.22
N GLN A 19 -9.73 -16.64 1.85
CA GLN A 19 -9.36 -15.41 1.18
C GLN A 19 -8.67 -14.54 2.22
N GLU A 20 -7.34 -14.52 2.14
CA GLU A 20 -6.48 -13.46 2.68
C GLU A 20 -7.22 -12.14 2.56
N GLU A 21 -7.75 -11.68 3.68
CA GLU A 21 -7.94 -10.29 3.96
C GLU A 21 -6.54 -9.69 3.83
N GLN A 22 -6.19 -9.21 2.63
CA GLN A 22 -4.98 -8.45 2.41
C GLN A 22 -5.13 -7.22 3.29
N ALA A 23 -4.61 -7.33 4.51
CA ALA A 23 -4.58 -6.24 5.46
C ALA A 23 -4.04 -5.01 4.71
N PRO A 24 -4.72 -3.86 4.78
CA PRO A 24 -4.28 -2.69 4.05
C PRO A 24 -2.82 -2.41 4.42
N LEU A 25 -1.91 -2.52 3.44
CA LEU A 25 -0.50 -2.24 3.66
C LEU A 25 -0.37 -0.82 4.21
N SER A 26 0.45 -0.66 5.25
CA SER A 26 0.76 0.67 5.75
C SER A 26 1.50 1.46 4.66
N PRO A 27 1.40 2.80 4.66
CA PRO A 27 2.13 3.62 3.71
C PRO A 27 3.64 3.40 3.75
N GLU A 28 4.20 3.02 4.90
CA GLU A 28 5.61 2.67 5.05
C GLU A 28 5.93 1.36 4.33
N GLN A 29 5.10 0.32 4.48
CA GLN A 29 5.28 -0.96 3.78
C GLN A 29 5.24 -0.79 2.26
N VAL A 30 4.40 0.12 1.75
CA VAL A 30 4.37 0.45 0.32
C VAL A 30 5.66 1.13 -0.12
N VAL A 31 6.23 2.03 0.69
CA VAL A 31 7.51 2.68 0.39
C VAL A 31 8.64 1.65 0.35
N ASP A 32 8.70 0.74 1.31
CA ASP A 32 9.74 -0.29 1.39
C ASP A 32 9.71 -1.24 0.19
N LEU A 33 8.53 -1.72 -0.20
CA LEU A 33 8.36 -2.56 -1.40
C LEU A 33 8.78 -1.84 -2.69
N VAL A 34 8.49 -0.54 -2.79
CA VAL A 34 8.90 0.26 -3.95
C VAL A 34 10.42 0.43 -3.98
N LYS A 35 11.08 0.65 -2.82
CA LYS A 35 12.54 0.71 -2.70
C LYS A 35 13.19 -0.63 -3.04
N GLU A 36 12.63 -1.74 -2.58
CA GLU A 36 13.15 -3.08 -2.89
C GLU A 36 13.10 -3.36 -4.40
N LYS A 37 11.97 -3.06 -5.04
CA LYS A 37 11.80 -3.28 -6.48
C LYS A 37 12.63 -2.31 -7.33
N ASN A 38 12.88 -1.10 -6.84
CA ASN A 38 13.59 -0.05 -7.55
C ASN A 38 14.61 0.64 -6.62
N PRO A 39 15.74 -0.03 -6.30
CA PRO A 39 16.70 0.50 -5.33
C PRO A 39 17.39 1.79 -5.81
N ASN A 40 17.40 2.03 -7.13
CA ASN A 40 17.96 3.25 -7.74
C ASN A 40 16.97 4.43 -7.78
N LEU A 41 15.75 4.26 -7.25
CA LEU A 41 14.76 5.31 -7.27
C LEU A 41 15.11 6.36 -6.20
N ALA A 42 15.57 7.52 -6.65
CA ALA A 42 16.00 8.61 -5.77
C ALA A 42 14.83 9.28 -5.02
N CYS A 43 13.60 9.18 -5.55
CA CYS A 43 12.42 9.80 -4.93
C CYS A 43 11.16 8.95 -5.12
N ILE A 44 10.42 8.73 -4.03
CA ILE A 44 9.12 8.05 -4.01
C ILE A 44 8.02 9.07 -3.73
N ASN A 45 7.04 9.19 -4.63
CA ASN A 45 5.96 10.18 -4.52
C ASN A 45 5.18 10.05 -3.21
N LEU A 46 4.91 8.83 -2.75
CA LEU A 46 4.19 8.58 -1.50
C LEU A 46 4.98 9.10 -0.29
N GLU A 47 6.27 8.77 -0.21
CA GLU A 47 7.18 9.24 0.83
C GLU A 47 7.29 10.77 0.83
N CYS A 48 7.47 11.37 -0.36
CA CYS A 48 7.51 12.83 -0.53
C CYS A 48 6.22 13.51 -0.07
N ARG A 49 5.05 12.96 -0.45
CA ARG A 49 3.75 13.49 -0.05
C ARG A 49 3.55 13.48 1.46
N LEU A 50 3.87 12.35 2.10
CA LEU A 50 3.75 12.19 3.55
C LEU A 50 4.71 13.12 4.29
N SER A 51 5.96 13.20 3.83
CA SER A 51 6.96 14.11 4.38
C SER A 51 6.53 15.58 4.28
N CYS A 52 6.05 16.02 3.11
CA CYS A 52 5.56 17.39 2.94
C CYS A 52 4.33 17.69 3.81
N ARG A 53 3.42 16.73 3.97
CA ARG A 53 2.25 16.89 4.86
C ARG A 53 2.66 17.02 6.32
N ASN A 54 3.64 16.23 6.77
CA ASN A 54 4.20 16.32 8.12
C ASN A 54 4.90 17.66 8.38
N GLN A 55 5.40 18.32 7.33
CA GLN A 55 5.99 19.65 7.38
C GLN A 55 4.97 20.80 7.26
N GLY A 56 3.66 20.48 7.18
CA GLY A 56 2.62 21.50 7.10
C GLY A 56 2.32 22.01 5.68
N TYR A 57 2.64 21.25 4.64
CA TYR A 57 2.22 21.52 3.26
C TYR A 57 0.98 20.71 2.86
N LYS A 58 0.24 21.13 1.82
CA LYS A 58 -0.94 20.39 1.35
C LYS A 58 -0.59 19.03 0.75
N SER A 59 0.52 18.96 0.03
CA SER A 59 0.99 17.76 -0.67
C SER A 59 2.47 17.88 -1.03
N GLY A 60 3.02 16.84 -1.66
CA GLY A 60 4.34 16.81 -2.25
C GLY A 60 4.43 15.82 -3.41
N TYR A 61 5.39 16.02 -4.31
CA TYR A 61 5.65 15.13 -5.45
C TYR A 61 7.14 15.10 -5.81
N CYS A 62 7.55 14.06 -6.54
CA CYS A 62 8.90 13.90 -7.04
C CYS A 62 9.10 14.64 -8.36
N ALA A 63 9.77 15.79 -8.33
CA ALA A 63 10.20 16.52 -9.51
C ALA A 63 11.38 15.81 -10.19
N ALA A 64 11.21 15.52 -11.49
CA ALA A 64 12.13 14.75 -12.32
C ALA A 64 12.50 13.34 -11.79
N GLY A 65 11.77 12.82 -10.80
CA GLY A 65 12.09 11.56 -10.14
C GLY A 65 13.29 11.61 -9.17
N ILE A 66 13.85 12.80 -8.91
CA ILE A 66 15.10 12.97 -8.14
C ILE A 66 14.87 13.81 -6.89
N SER A 67 14.00 14.82 -6.96
CA SER A 67 13.84 15.80 -5.88
C SER A 67 12.39 15.85 -5.38
N CYS A 68 12.20 15.88 -4.07
CA CYS A 68 10.88 16.06 -3.48
C CYS A 68 10.50 17.56 -3.46
N THR A 69 9.34 17.90 -4.00
CA THR A 69 8.80 19.27 -4.05
C THR A 69 7.48 19.33 -3.29
N CYS A 70 7.39 20.19 -2.28
CA CYS A 70 6.16 20.42 -1.54
C CYS A 70 5.26 21.46 -2.20
N VAL A 71 3.95 21.29 -2.08
CA VAL A 71 2.94 22.12 -2.74
C VAL A 71 2.07 22.83 -1.71
N GLY A 72 2.25 24.15 -1.62
CA GLY A 72 1.39 25.08 -0.86
C GLY A 72 1.31 24.82 0.65
N PRO A 73 1.00 25.84 1.46
CA PRO A 73 0.81 25.65 2.90
C PRO A 73 -0.51 24.92 3.19
N LEU A 74 -0.50 24.00 4.16
CA LEU A 74 -1.66 23.19 4.55
C LEU A 74 -2.81 24.06 5.08
N ALA A 75 -2.48 25.13 5.80
CA ALA A 75 -3.39 26.20 6.20
C ALA A 75 -3.08 27.43 5.34
N ALA A 76 -4.04 27.85 4.52
CA ALA A 76 -4.00 29.07 3.73
C ALA A 76 -5.18 29.95 4.14
#